data_AF-A0A520QNY0-F1
#
_entry.id   AF-A0A520QNY0-F1
#
_cell.length_a   1.000
_cell.length_b   1.000
_cell.length_c   1.000
_cell.angle_alpha   90.00
_cell.angle_beta   90.00
_cell.angle_gamma   90.00
#
_symmetry.space_group_name_H-M   'P 1'
#
loop_
_entity.id
_entity.type
_entity.pdbx_description
1 polymer ?
#
loop_
_entity_poly.entity_id
_entity_poly.type
_entity_poly.pdbx_seq_one_letter_code
_entity_poly.pdbx_strand_id
1 'polypeptide(L)'
;MGLLRATPILAVVFLLVGCGEERPAARMPGPPCPERMAHLEAIDACIDRHEAAVERREAVPAEGRLPTTEISFHTAAAACREAGFRLCTREEWHFACTGVRPGEDGGRLYPYGAEYEDGRCNSARDGTSVVGRSLAPGGSHQGCVTPEGVVDLSGNLGEWVDGADLTGTLRELRGGSFANYEKAAQCVTEPLAFQPPEVAFEGQGFRCCRDAR
;
A
#
# COMPACT_ATOMS: atom_id res chain seq x y z
N MET A 1 2.72 75.55 66.68
CA MET A 1 2.58 74.09 66.91
C MET A 1 1.23 73.67 66.33
N GLY A 2 1.21 73.17 65.09
CA GLY A 2 -0.01 72.78 64.38
C GLY A 2 0.37 71.98 63.14
N LEU A 3 0.27 70.65 63.24
CA LEU A 3 0.67 69.70 62.20
C LEU A 3 -0.30 69.76 61.01
N LEU A 4 0.21 70.09 59.81
CA LEU A 4 -0.48 69.78 58.56
C LEU A 4 -0.37 68.27 58.30
N ARG A 5 -1.51 67.57 58.24
CA ARG A 5 -1.58 66.18 57.79
C ARG A 5 -1.72 66.16 56.27
N ALA A 6 -0.72 65.62 55.58
CA ALA A 6 -0.77 65.31 54.16
C ALA A 6 -1.56 64.02 53.94
N THR A 7 -2.55 64.05 53.06
CA THR A 7 -3.34 62.89 52.63
C THR A 7 -2.61 62.17 51.50
N PRO A 8 -2.39 60.83 51.56
CA PRO A 8 -1.71 60.15 50.47
C PRO A 8 -2.69 59.88 49.32
N ILE A 9 -2.31 60.25 48.10
CA ILE A 9 -3.03 59.89 46.87
C ILE A 9 -2.57 58.49 46.48
N LEU A 10 -3.46 57.50 46.60
CA LEU A 10 -3.22 56.12 46.17
C LEU A 10 -3.39 56.04 44.65
N ALA A 11 -2.30 55.95 43.90
CA ALA A 11 -2.34 55.70 42.46
C ALA A 11 -2.66 54.23 42.21
N VAL A 12 -3.89 53.95 41.76
CA VAL A 12 -4.32 52.61 41.33
C VAL A 12 -3.82 52.40 39.90
N VAL A 13 -2.77 51.61 39.74
CA VAL A 13 -2.26 51.19 38.43
C VAL A 13 -3.15 50.06 37.91
N PHE A 14 -4.03 50.37 36.95
CA PHE A 14 -4.75 49.35 36.20
C PHE A 14 -3.78 48.68 35.21
N LEU A 15 -3.29 47.50 35.57
CA LEU A 15 -2.63 46.60 34.62
C LEU A 15 -3.72 46.05 33.67
N LEU A 16 -3.76 46.58 32.45
CA LEU A 16 -4.53 46.01 31.36
C LEU A 16 -3.90 44.65 31.02
N VAL A 17 -4.45 43.58 31.59
CA VAL A 17 -4.21 42.21 31.13
C VAL A 17 -4.82 42.13 29.74
N GLY A 18 -3.99 42.24 28.70
CA GLY A 18 -4.43 41.99 27.34
C GLY A 18 -4.94 40.56 27.24
N CYS A 19 -6.19 40.39 26.81
CA CYS A 19 -6.67 39.11 26.33
C CYS A 19 -5.80 38.73 25.14
N GLY A 20 -4.84 37.82 25.32
CA GLY A 20 -4.15 37.20 24.21
C GLY A 20 -5.19 36.47 23.38
N GLU A 21 -5.35 36.85 22.12
CA GLU A 21 -6.09 36.07 21.14
C GLU A 21 -5.53 34.65 21.14
N GLU A 22 -6.30 33.70 21.67
CA GLU A 22 -6.01 32.27 21.56
C GLU A 22 -6.01 31.93 20.07
N ARG A 23 -4.82 31.80 19.49
CA ARG A 23 -4.68 31.28 18.13
C ARG A 23 -5.30 29.89 18.12
N PRO A 24 -6.24 29.59 17.18
CA PRO A 24 -6.77 28.24 17.07
C PRO A 24 -5.60 27.29 16.88
N ALA A 25 -5.53 26.24 17.72
CA ALA A 25 -4.51 25.22 17.60
C ALA A 25 -4.51 24.70 16.15
N ALA A 26 -3.37 24.79 15.48
CA ALA A 26 -3.22 24.26 14.14
C ALA A 26 -3.66 22.80 14.16
N ARG A 27 -4.65 22.44 13.33
CA ARG A 27 -5.10 21.06 13.20
C ARG A 27 -3.91 20.24 12.74
N MET A 28 -3.41 19.35 13.59
CA MET A 28 -2.34 18.43 13.23
C MET A 28 -2.73 17.73 11.92
N PRO A 29 -1.83 17.66 10.92
CA PRO A 29 -2.14 16.92 9.71
C PRO A 29 -2.50 15.48 10.08
N GLY A 30 -3.49 14.91 9.37
CA GLY A 30 -3.88 13.52 9.54
C GLY A 30 -2.73 12.57 9.16
N PRO A 31 -2.89 11.25 9.36
CA PRO A 31 -1.88 10.29 8.91
C PRO A 31 -1.66 10.43 7.39
N PRO A 32 -0.42 10.19 6.91
CA PRO A 32 -0.06 10.36 5.49
C PRO A 32 -0.88 9.44 4.57
N CYS A 33 -1.30 8.28 5.09
CA CYS A 33 -2.07 7.27 4.37
C CYS A 33 -3.42 6.97 5.03
N PRO A 34 -4.46 6.62 4.24
CA PRO A 34 -5.69 6.02 4.76
C PRO A 34 -5.39 4.72 5.52
N GLU A 35 -6.23 4.37 6.50
CA GLU A 35 -6.05 3.19 7.36
C GLU A 35 -5.85 1.88 6.58
N ARG A 36 -6.55 1.72 5.45
CA ARG A 36 -6.42 0.54 4.56
C ARG A 36 -5.06 0.39 3.88
N MET A 37 -4.21 1.42 3.91
CA MET A 37 -2.93 1.47 3.19
C MET A 37 -1.73 1.48 4.13
N ALA A 38 -0.66 0.81 3.72
CA ALA A 38 0.65 0.96 4.33
C ALA A 38 1.35 2.23 3.78
N HIS A 39 2.09 2.92 4.64
CA HIS A 39 2.91 4.07 4.25
C HIS A 39 4.32 3.60 3.86
N LEU A 40 4.72 3.88 2.62
CA LEU A 40 6.04 3.62 2.09
C LEU A 40 6.85 4.91 2.21
N GLU A 41 7.32 5.21 3.42
CA GLU A 41 7.91 6.51 3.80
C GLU A 41 9.05 6.95 2.87
N ALA A 42 9.93 6.03 2.47
CA ALA A 42 11.09 6.38 1.65
C ALA A 42 10.74 6.82 0.20
N ILE A 43 9.49 6.60 -0.24
CA ILE A 43 9.02 6.94 -1.58
C ILE A 43 7.73 7.79 -1.57
N ASP A 44 7.31 8.31 -0.41
CA ASP A 44 6.12 9.15 -0.23
C ASP A 44 4.84 8.56 -0.86
N ALA A 45 4.66 7.24 -0.73
CA ALA A 45 3.53 6.52 -1.32
C ALA A 45 2.71 5.74 -0.28
N CYS A 46 1.45 5.49 -0.62
CA CYS A 46 0.55 4.62 0.11
C CYS A 46 0.12 3.46 -0.78
N ILE A 47 0.18 2.24 -0.28
CA ILE A 47 -0.24 1.01 -0.98
C ILE A 47 -1.28 0.27 -0.15
N ASP A 48 -2.33 -0.25 -0.78
CA ASP A 48 -3.28 -1.12 -0.11
C ASP A 48 -2.59 -2.32 0.55
N ARG A 49 -2.95 -2.59 1.81
CA ARG A 49 -2.37 -3.72 2.56
C ARG A 49 -2.72 -5.06 1.94
N HIS A 50 -3.91 -5.17 1.35
CA HIS A 50 -4.44 -6.39 0.74
C HIS A 50 -4.62 -6.19 -0.76
N GLU A 51 -4.64 -7.31 -1.50
CA GLU A 51 -5.21 -7.34 -2.85
C GLU A 51 -6.65 -6.82 -2.84
N ALA A 52 -7.13 -6.36 -3.99
CA ALA A 52 -8.44 -5.72 -4.08
C ALA A 52 -9.56 -6.69 -4.49
N ALA A 53 -10.75 -6.46 -3.94
CA ALA A 53 -12.01 -6.91 -4.50
C ALA A 53 -12.74 -5.74 -5.17
N VAL A 54 -13.54 -6.02 -6.19
CA VAL A 54 -14.38 -5.01 -6.86
C VAL A 54 -15.80 -5.09 -6.31
N GLU A 55 -16.26 -4.02 -5.67
CA GLU A 55 -17.62 -3.86 -5.17
C GLU A 55 -18.27 -2.64 -5.77
N ARG A 56 -19.42 -2.82 -6.44
CA ARG A 56 -20.15 -1.70 -7.09
C ARG A 56 -19.24 -0.83 -7.97
N ARG A 57 -18.25 -1.45 -8.63
CA ARG A 57 -17.19 -0.85 -9.48
C ARG A 57 -16.02 -0.21 -8.74
N GLU A 58 -16.05 -0.13 -7.42
CA GLU A 58 -14.95 0.41 -6.63
C GLU A 58 -14.02 -0.70 -6.15
N ALA A 59 -12.72 -0.41 -6.08
CA ALA A 59 -11.75 -1.27 -5.43
C ALA A 59 -11.78 -1.12 -3.91
N VAL A 60 -12.08 -2.21 -3.22
CA VAL A 60 -12.02 -2.33 -1.75
C VAL A 60 -10.96 -3.36 -1.35
N PRO A 61 -10.28 -3.23 -0.20
CA PRO A 61 -9.32 -4.24 0.25
C PRO A 61 -10.02 -5.58 0.49
N ALA A 62 -9.41 -6.67 0.05
CA ALA A 62 -9.92 -8.03 0.21
C ALA A 62 -9.50 -8.68 1.54
N GLU A 63 -9.56 -7.93 2.64
CA GLU A 63 -9.21 -8.44 3.97
C GLU A 63 -10.21 -9.52 4.43
N GLY A 64 -9.74 -10.75 4.65
CA GLY A 64 -10.57 -11.87 5.12
C GLY A 64 -11.61 -12.38 4.11
N ARG A 65 -11.50 -11.97 2.84
CA ARG A 65 -12.41 -12.35 1.75
C ARG A 65 -11.62 -12.63 0.47
N LEU A 66 -12.24 -13.30 -0.49
CA LEU A 66 -11.59 -13.51 -1.79
C LEU A 66 -11.40 -12.17 -2.53
N PRO A 67 -10.18 -11.88 -3.04
CA PRO A 67 -9.97 -10.77 -3.96
C PRO A 67 -10.63 -11.04 -5.31
N THR A 68 -10.79 -10.00 -6.12
CA THR A 68 -11.30 -10.16 -7.49
C THR A 68 -10.18 -10.62 -8.40
N THR A 69 -10.41 -11.79 -9.02
CA THR A 69 -9.56 -12.33 -10.08
C THR A 69 -10.24 -12.24 -11.45
N GLU A 70 -9.63 -12.78 -12.50
CA GLU A 70 -10.11 -12.74 -13.89
C GLU A 70 -10.45 -11.31 -14.32
N ILE A 71 -9.54 -10.39 -14.00
CA ILE A 71 -9.72 -8.97 -14.25
C ILE A 71 -8.67 -8.45 -15.23
N SER A 72 -9.13 -7.66 -16.20
CA SER A 72 -8.24 -6.97 -17.14
C SER A 72 -7.54 -5.79 -16.48
N PHE A 73 -6.39 -5.37 -17.02
CA PHE A 73 -5.69 -4.16 -16.56
C PHE A 73 -6.62 -2.93 -16.56
N HIS A 74 -7.43 -2.79 -17.62
CA HIS A 74 -8.34 -1.65 -17.76
C HIS A 74 -9.44 -1.63 -16.69
N THR A 75 -10.00 -2.79 -16.36
CA THR A 75 -11.02 -2.93 -15.32
C THR A 75 -10.43 -2.69 -13.93
N ALA A 76 -9.24 -3.24 -13.64
CA ALA A 76 -8.53 -3.01 -12.39
C ALA A 76 -8.20 -1.51 -12.20
N ALA A 77 -7.65 -0.86 -13.23
CA ALA A 77 -7.37 0.56 -13.22
C ALA A 77 -8.62 1.42 -13.03
N ALA A 78 -9.74 1.05 -13.66
CA ALA A 78 -11.01 1.73 -13.45
C ALA A 78 -11.50 1.59 -12.00
N ALA A 79 -11.42 0.39 -11.42
CA ALA A 79 -11.87 0.16 -10.05
C ALA A 79 -11.09 0.97 -9.02
N CYS A 80 -9.76 1.09 -9.18
CA CYS A 80 -8.97 1.98 -8.32
C CYS A 80 -9.38 3.45 -8.47
N ARG A 81 -9.63 3.92 -9.70
CA ARG A 81 -10.05 5.32 -9.93
C ARG A 81 -11.41 5.61 -9.32
N GLU A 82 -12.38 4.71 -9.46
CA GLU A 82 -13.70 4.86 -8.85
C GLU A 82 -13.61 4.95 -7.32
N ALA A 83 -12.66 4.23 -6.71
CA ALA A 83 -12.38 4.31 -5.27
C ALA A 83 -11.55 5.54 -4.85
N GLY A 84 -11.16 6.43 -5.77
CA GLY A 84 -10.36 7.62 -5.49
C GLY A 84 -8.84 7.36 -5.36
N PHE A 85 -8.36 6.27 -5.94
CA PHE A 85 -6.96 5.83 -5.97
C PHE A 85 -6.49 5.61 -7.42
N ARG A 86 -5.33 4.98 -7.59
CA ARG A 86 -4.81 4.50 -8.88
C ARG A 86 -4.22 3.11 -8.73
N LEU A 87 -3.91 2.43 -9.84
CA LEU A 87 -3.03 1.27 -9.75
C LEU A 87 -1.66 1.72 -9.20
N CYS A 88 -1.03 0.80 -8.49
CA CYS A 88 0.35 0.97 -8.05
C CYS A 88 1.28 1.06 -9.26
N THR A 89 2.27 1.95 -9.19
CA THR A 89 3.35 1.96 -10.18
C THR A 89 4.25 0.75 -9.97
N ARG A 90 5.09 0.45 -10.98
CA ARG A 90 6.16 -0.54 -10.84
C ARG A 90 7.03 -0.26 -9.60
N GLU A 91 7.39 1.00 -9.36
CA GLU A 91 8.27 1.39 -8.26
C GLU A 91 7.61 1.19 -6.90
N GLU A 92 6.33 1.57 -6.74
CA GLU A 92 5.60 1.41 -5.48
C GLU A 92 5.42 -0.05 -5.10
N TRP A 93 5.00 -0.88 -6.06
CA TRP A 93 4.83 -2.30 -5.81
C TRP A 93 6.18 -2.96 -5.50
N HIS A 94 7.21 -2.64 -6.27
CA HIS A 94 8.57 -3.14 -6.05
C HIS A 94 9.05 -2.78 -4.64
N PHE A 95 8.98 -1.50 -4.27
CA PHE A 95 9.43 -1.02 -2.97
C PHE A 95 8.64 -1.67 -1.82
N ALA A 96 7.33 -1.81 -1.96
CA ALA A 96 6.51 -2.51 -0.96
C ALA A 96 7.01 -3.94 -0.74
N CYS A 97 7.32 -4.68 -1.81
CA CYS A 97 7.75 -6.06 -1.71
C CYS A 97 9.20 -6.20 -1.22
N THR A 98 10.14 -5.45 -1.83
CA THR A 98 11.59 -5.60 -1.60
C THR A 98 12.11 -4.76 -0.44
N GLY A 99 11.48 -3.62 -0.15
CA GLY A 99 11.94 -2.61 0.81
C GLY A 99 13.02 -1.66 0.27
N VAL A 100 13.37 -1.74 -1.02
CA VAL A 100 14.39 -0.90 -1.66
C VAL A 100 13.88 -0.39 -3.01
N ARG A 101 14.49 0.66 -3.58
CA ARG A 101 14.10 1.14 -4.90
C ARG A 101 14.61 0.20 -6.01
N PRO A 102 13.97 0.20 -7.20
CA PRO A 102 14.48 -0.55 -8.34
C PRO A 102 15.95 -0.21 -8.64
N GLY A 103 16.81 -1.22 -8.68
CA GLY A 103 18.25 -1.08 -8.95
C GLY A 103 19.12 -0.90 -7.71
N GLU A 104 18.54 -0.82 -6.52
CA GLU A 104 19.29 -0.85 -5.25
C GLU A 104 19.53 -2.29 -4.79
N ASP A 105 20.67 -2.52 -4.14
CA ASP A 105 21.03 -3.80 -3.53
C ASP A 105 20.33 -4.01 -2.18
N GLY A 106 20.25 -5.26 -1.73
CA GLY A 106 19.78 -5.60 -0.37
C GLY A 106 18.26 -5.72 -0.20
N GLY A 107 17.50 -5.68 -1.30
CA GLY A 107 16.06 -5.94 -1.30
C GLY A 107 15.71 -7.38 -0.92
N ARG A 108 14.53 -7.58 -0.34
CA ARG A 108 13.97 -8.91 -0.07
C ARG A 108 13.60 -9.62 -1.38
N LEU A 109 13.79 -10.94 -1.42
CA LEU A 109 13.41 -11.77 -2.56
C LEU A 109 11.92 -12.14 -2.53
N TYR A 110 11.39 -12.32 -1.32
CA TYR A 110 9.98 -12.51 -0.99
C TYR A 110 9.55 -11.43 0.00
N PRO A 111 8.24 -11.15 0.16
CA PRO A 111 7.75 -10.07 1.02
C PRO A 111 8.30 -10.13 2.46
N TYR A 112 8.65 -11.33 2.92
CA TYR A 112 9.11 -11.63 4.27
C TYR A 112 10.63 -11.89 4.40
N GLY A 113 11.40 -11.94 3.30
CA GLY A 113 12.83 -12.24 3.41
C GLY A 113 13.51 -12.71 2.12
N ALA A 114 14.73 -13.22 2.27
CA ALA A 114 15.58 -13.63 1.16
C ALA A 114 15.36 -15.08 0.68
N GLU A 115 14.76 -15.93 1.51
CA GLU A 115 14.59 -17.36 1.22
C GLU A 115 13.11 -17.73 1.10
N TYR A 116 12.82 -18.73 0.27
CA TYR A 116 11.46 -19.23 0.13
C TYR A 116 11.09 -20.16 1.29
N GLU A 117 9.96 -19.87 1.92
CA GLU A 117 9.34 -20.69 2.95
C GLU A 117 8.02 -21.26 2.44
N ASP A 118 7.95 -22.58 2.31
CA ASP A 118 6.78 -23.28 1.77
C ASP A 118 5.57 -23.12 2.68
N GLY A 119 4.41 -22.84 2.06
CA GLY A 119 3.17 -22.51 2.74
C GLY A 119 3.11 -21.10 3.36
N ARG A 120 4.23 -20.35 3.40
CA ARG A 120 4.25 -19.01 4.00
C ARG A 120 3.42 -18.01 3.22
N CYS A 121 3.41 -18.13 1.91
CA CYS A 121 2.52 -17.43 0.99
C CYS A 121 1.71 -18.43 0.16
N ASN A 122 0.66 -17.97 -0.53
CA ASN A 122 -0.13 -18.83 -1.41
C ASN A 122 0.57 -19.04 -2.77
N SER A 123 1.66 -19.79 -2.79
CA SER A 123 2.36 -20.24 -4.00
C SER A 123 2.86 -21.68 -3.83
N ALA A 124 3.24 -22.33 -4.91
CA ALA A 124 3.77 -23.69 -4.87
C ALA A 124 5.29 -23.71 -4.72
N ARG A 125 5.83 -24.72 -4.05
CA ARG A 125 7.26 -25.06 -4.09
C ARG A 125 7.61 -25.78 -5.40
N ASP A 126 8.80 -25.54 -5.93
CA ASP A 126 9.32 -26.18 -7.14
C ASP A 126 9.29 -27.70 -6.95
N GLY A 127 8.78 -28.40 -7.95
CA GLY A 127 8.64 -29.86 -7.91
C GLY A 127 7.42 -30.37 -7.15
N THR A 128 6.53 -29.50 -6.66
CA THR A 128 5.21 -29.89 -6.13
C THR A 128 4.11 -29.69 -7.17
N SER A 129 2.91 -30.24 -6.93
CA SER A 129 1.78 -30.03 -7.84
C SER A 129 1.13 -28.67 -7.61
N VAL A 130 0.96 -27.90 -8.68
CA VAL A 130 0.09 -26.71 -8.70
C VAL A 130 -1.40 -27.06 -8.90
N VAL A 131 -1.70 -28.29 -9.34
CA VAL A 131 -3.09 -28.76 -9.54
C VAL A 131 -3.81 -28.84 -8.21
N GLY A 132 -5.01 -28.23 -8.15
CA GLY A 132 -5.86 -28.21 -6.95
C GLY A 132 -5.57 -27.04 -6.00
N ARG A 133 -4.55 -26.23 -6.28
CA ARG A 133 -4.38 -24.94 -5.59
C ARG A 133 -5.46 -23.96 -6.05
N SER A 134 -5.85 -23.07 -5.15
CA SER A 134 -6.93 -22.11 -5.40
C SER A 134 -6.64 -20.77 -4.73
N LEU A 135 -7.37 -19.76 -5.19
CA LEU A 135 -7.37 -18.44 -4.60
C LEU A 135 -7.78 -18.49 -3.12
N ALA A 136 -7.05 -17.78 -2.26
CA ALA A 136 -7.31 -17.71 -0.83
C ALA A 136 -7.83 -16.32 -0.43
N PRO A 137 -8.58 -16.21 0.69
CA PRO A 137 -8.96 -14.92 1.24
C PRO A 137 -7.73 -14.06 1.54
N GLY A 138 -7.78 -12.76 1.25
CA GLY A 138 -6.66 -11.86 1.48
C GLY A 138 -6.26 -11.83 2.96
N GLY A 139 -4.95 -11.94 3.21
CA GLY A 139 -4.35 -12.02 4.53
C GLY A 139 -4.47 -13.38 5.22
N SER A 140 -5.05 -14.40 4.58
CA SER A 140 -5.17 -15.74 5.19
C SER A 140 -3.82 -16.45 5.41
N HIS A 141 -2.81 -16.11 4.60
CA HIS A 141 -1.43 -16.52 4.80
C HIS A 141 -0.71 -15.52 5.70
N GLN A 142 -0.90 -15.63 7.03
CA GLN A 142 -0.42 -14.65 8.01
C GLN A 142 1.10 -14.38 8.00
N GLY A 143 1.89 -15.31 7.47
CA GLY A 143 3.34 -15.14 7.32
C GLY A 143 3.77 -14.40 6.03
N CYS A 144 2.85 -14.21 5.09
CA CYS A 144 3.06 -13.54 3.81
C CYS A 144 2.93 -12.03 3.96
N VAL A 145 3.80 -11.41 4.74
CA VAL A 145 3.67 -10.00 5.14
C VAL A 145 5.01 -9.28 5.13
N THR A 146 5.02 -8.04 4.66
CA THR A 146 6.18 -7.15 4.70
C THR A 146 6.31 -6.45 6.07
N PRO A 147 7.48 -5.87 6.41
CA PRO A 147 7.61 -5.05 7.62
C PRO A 147 6.61 -3.88 7.71
N GLU A 148 6.20 -3.32 6.57
CA GLU A 148 5.21 -2.25 6.45
C GLU A 148 3.76 -2.75 6.60
N GLY A 149 3.56 -4.07 6.66
CA GLY A 149 2.28 -4.73 6.84
C GLY A 149 1.46 -4.84 5.55
N VAL A 150 2.14 -5.01 4.41
CA VAL A 150 1.49 -5.36 3.13
C VAL A 150 1.50 -6.87 3.00
N VAL A 151 0.35 -7.47 2.73
CA VAL A 151 0.19 -8.92 2.63
C VAL A 151 0.04 -9.37 1.18
N ASP A 152 0.34 -10.65 0.94
CA ASP A 152 0.08 -11.35 -0.32
C ASP A 152 0.77 -10.75 -1.56
N LEU A 153 1.94 -10.12 -1.39
CA LEU A 153 2.76 -9.65 -2.53
C LEU A 153 3.55 -10.80 -3.23
N SER A 154 3.30 -12.04 -2.83
CA SER A 154 3.89 -13.25 -3.39
C SER A 154 2.84 -14.34 -3.43
N GLY A 155 2.51 -14.84 -4.61
CA GLY A 155 1.41 -15.77 -4.80
C GLY A 155 0.04 -15.12 -4.58
N ASN A 156 -0.98 -15.94 -4.37
CA ASN A 156 -2.39 -15.58 -4.43
C ASN A 156 -2.77 -15.05 -5.83
N LEU A 157 -2.62 -13.76 -6.13
CA LEU A 157 -2.79 -13.22 -7.48
C LEU A 157 -1.54 -12.49 -7.96
N GLY A 158 -1.21 -12.70 -9.23
CA GLY A 158 -0.31 -11.81 -9.93
C GLY A 158 -1.00 -10.46 -10.11
N GLU A 159 -0.34 -9.38 -9.72
CA GLU A 159 -0.99 -8.08 -9.63
C GLU A 159 -0.64 -7.17 -10.80
N TRP A 160 -1.68 -6.62 -11.42
CA TRP A 160 -1.53 -5.53 -12.37
C TRP A 160 -0.89 -4.31 -11.71
N VAL A 161 0.19 -3.82 -12.31
CA VAL A 161 0.81 -2.54 -11.96
C VAL A 161 0.78 -1.60 -13.16
N ASP A 162 0.83 -0.29 -12.91
CA ASP A 162 1.01 0.73 -13.96
C ASP A 162 2.47 0.75 -14.44
N GLY A 163 2.84 -0.37 -15.06
CA GLY A 163 4.10 -0.61 -15.75
C GLY A 163 3.80 -1.20 -17.12
N ALA A 164 4.68 -0.94 -18.08
CA ALA A 164 4.56 -1.45 -19.43
C ALA A 164 5.89 -2.04 -19.94
N ASP A 165 5.78 -2.85 -20.99
CA ASP A 165 6.94 -3.30 -21.75
C ASP A 165 7.54 -2.15 -22.59
N LEU A 166 8.67 -2.42 -23.25
CA LEU A 166 9.36 -1.40 -24.06
C LEU A 166 8.53 -0.87 -25.23
N THR A 167 7.55 -1.64 -25.71
CA THR A 167 6.66 -1.20 -26.80
C THR A 167 5.45 -0.41 -26.29
N GLY A 168 5.15 -0.49 -24.98
CA GLY A 168 3.93 0.08 -24.39
C GLY A 168 2.65 -0.72 -24.71
N THR A 169 2.77 -1.88 -25.35
CA THR A 169 1.64 -2.71 -25.79
C THR A 169 1.17 -3.64 -24.69
N LEU A 170 2.08 -4.09 -23.83
CA LEU A 170 1.80 -5.03 -22.75
C LEU A 170 1.87 -4.31 -21.40
N ARG A 171 1.08 -4.81 -20.47
CA ARG A 171 1.05 -4.38 -19.07
C ARG A 171 1.69 -5.43 -18.18
N GLU A 172 2.27 -4.96 -17.09
CA GLU A 172 3.07 -5.80 -16.21
C GLU A 172 2.23 -6.42 -15.10
N LEU A 173 2.55 -7.67 -14.78
CA LEU A 173 2.08 -8.39 -13.60
C LEU A 173 3.26 -8.63 -12.65
N ARG A 174 3.00 -8.58 -11.35
CA ARG A 174 4.02 -8.85 -10.32
C ARG A 174 3.52 -9.82 -9.24
N GLY A 175 4.44 -10.46 -8.53
CA GLY A 175 4.13 -11.29 -7.36
C GLY A 175 3.68 -12.73 -7.64
N GLY A 176 3.28 -13.06 -8.88
CA GLY A 176 2.81 -14.41 -9.23
C GLY A 176 1.51 -14.81 -8.51
N SER A 177 0.93 -15.94 -8.88
CA SER A 177 -0.38 -16.40 -8.37
C SER A 177 -0.30 -17.70 -7.56
N PHE A 178 -1.44 -18.12 -7.01
CA PHE A 178 -1.61 -19.43 -6.35
C PHE A 178 -1.27 -20.63 -7.24
N ALA A 179 -1.29 -20.45 -8.56
CA ALA A 179 -0.96 -21.47 -9.55
C ALA A 179 0.50 -21.40 -10.05
N ASN A 180 1.33 -20.55 -9.45
CA ASN A 180 2.74 -20.41 -9.81
C ASN A 180 3.68 -21.03 -8.77
N TYR A 181 4.86 -21.44 -9.24
CA TYR A 181 5.98 -21.83 -8.38
C TYR A 181 6.69 -20.61 -7.79
N GLU A 182 7.47 -20.81 -6.73
CA GLU A 182 8.11 -19.78 -5.92
C GLU A 182 8.92 -18.78 -6.73
N LYS A 183 9.63 -19.22 -7.78
CA LYS A 183 10.44 -18.33 -8.62
C LYS A 183 9.61 -17.29 -9.36
N ALA A 184 8.41 -17.66 -9.80
CA ALA A 184 7.48 -16.73 -10.44
C ALA A 184 6.69 -15.90 -9.40
N ALA A 185 6.86 -16.19 -8.10
CA ALA A 185 6.22 -15.48 -7.01
C ALA A 185 7.17 -14.55 -6.24
N GLN A 186 8.35 -14.27 -6.78
CA GLN A 186 9.33 -13.36 -6.16
C GLN A 186 8.91 -11.89 -6.32
N CYS A 187 9.42 -11.03 -5.44
CA CYS A 187 9.26 -9.57 -5.55
C CYS A 187 9.83 -9.01 -6.87
N VAL A 188 10.84 -9.69 -7.41
CA VAL A 188 11.39 -9.45 -8.74
C VAL A 188 11.49 -10.79 -9.44
N THR A 189 10.75 -10.95 -10.53
CA THR A 189 10.79 -12.17 -11.34
C THR A 189 11.65 -11.92 -12.58
N GLU A 190 12.39 -12.95 -12.98
CA GLU A 190 13.11 -12.95 -14.26
C GLU A 190 12.71 -14.18 -15.09
N PRO A 191 12.15 -13.99 -16.30
CA PRO A 191 11.80 -12.69 -16.92
C PRO A 191 10.64 -12.00 -16.21
N LEU A 192 10.51 -10.68 -16.41
CA LEU A 192 9.32 -9.93 -16.01
C LEU A 192 8.06 -10.49 -16.71
N ALA A 193 6.93 -10.47 -16.01
CA ALA A 193 5.67 -10.94 -16.55
C ALA A 193 4.90 -9.80 -17.22
N PHE A 194 4.56 -9.99 -18.49
CA PHE A 194 3.78 -9.03 -19.29
C PHE A 194 2.62 -9.72 -19.98
N GLN A 195 1.49 -9.02 -20.09
CA GLN A 195 0.27 -9.51 -20.71
C GLN A 195 -0.44 -8.38 -21.47
N PRO A 196 -1.22 -8.68 -22.54
CA PRO A 196 -2.07 -7.69 -23.17
C PRO A 196 -3.07 -7.10 -22.14
N PRO A 197 -3.35 -5.80 -22.15
CA PRO A 197 -4.16 -5.17 -21.11
C PRO A 197 -5.63 -5.66 -21.05
N GLU A 198 -6.11 -6.28 -22.12
CA GLU A 198 -7.46 -6.83 -22.27
C GLU A 198 -7.60 -8.27 -21.75
N VAL A 199 -6.52 -9.02 -21.53
CA VAL A 199 -6.64 -10.41 -21.07
C VAL A 199 -6.99 -10.47 -19.59
N ALA A 200 -7.70 -11.53 -19.23
CA ALA A 200 -8.21 -11.78 -17.89
C ALA A 200 -8.19 -13.30 -17.66
N PHE A 201 -7.49 -13.72 -16.61
CA PHE A 201 -7.26 -15.12 -16.25
C PHE A 201 -7.27 -15.24 -14.71
N GLU A 202 -7.52 -16.44 -14.20
CA GLU A 202 -7.75 -16.72 -12.77
C GLU A 202 -6.58 -16.38 -11.83
N GLY A 203 -5.37 -16.21 -12.37
CA GLY A 203 -4.19 -15.81 -11.60
C GLY A 203 -3.93 -14.31 -11.56
N GLN A 204 -4.86 -13.45 -12.03
CA GLN A 204 -4.63 -12.01 -12.17
C GLN A 204 -5.53 -11.18 -11.27
N GLY A 205 -4.92 -10.30 -10.49
CA GLY A 205 -5.56 -9.38 -9.55
C GLY A 205 -4.91 -8.01 -9.61
N PHE A 206 -5.06 -7.25 -8.54
CA PHE A 206 -4.50 -5.90 -8.40
C PHE A 206 -4.63 -5.40 -6.97
N ARG A 207 -3.96 -4.30 -6.68
CA ARG A 207 -4.22 -3.45 -5.51
C ARG A 207 -4.04 -1.98 -5.88
N CYS A 208 -4.54 -1.08 -5.05
CA CYS A 208 -4.49 0.34 -5.34
C CYS A 208 -3.42 1.07 -4.52
N CYS A 209 -2.92 2.15 -5.10
CA CYS A 209 -1.97 3.06 -4.49
C CYS A 209 -2.43 4.52 -4.62
N ARG A 210 -1.79 5.40 -3.86
CA ARG A 210 -1.87 6.87 -3.97
C ARG A 210 -0.60 7.49 -3.40
N ASP A 211 -0.40 8.76 -3.69
CA ASP A 211 0.63 9.55 -3.02
C ASP A 211 0.25 9.79 -1.54
N ALA A 212 1.27 9.83 -0.68
CA ALA A 212 1.16 10.28 0.71
C ALA A 212 0.78 11.78 0.77
N ARG A 213 0.19 12.21 1.89
CA ARG A 213 -0.29 13.59 2.10
C ARG A 213 0.56 14.38 3.07
#